data_AF-A0A4R5NRK5-F1
#
_entry.id   AF-A0A4R5NRK5-F1
#
_cell.length_a   1.000
_cell.length_b   1.000
_cell.length_c   1.000
_cell.angle_alpha   90.00
_cell.angle_beta   90.00
_cell.angle_gamma   90.00
#
_symmetry.space_group_name_H-M   'P 1'
#
loop_
_entity.id
_entity.type
_entity.pdbx_description
1 polymer ?
#
loop_
_entity_poly.entity_id
_entity_poly.type
_entity_poly.pdbx_seq_one_letter_code
_entity_poly.pdbx_strand_id
1 'polypeptide(L)'
;MSENNGHDETNEEITPGSPEFEKMVFKLSQGVNAENLSVLNYNGNELHEIQEGVYTQPVYITDDFNLFFLVIKLIGEDWIVAFAHATIENNNEITDFSEALPTGVGLNMLGEKSPEDANNVLQYFNTLVEANRGEWRLIQ
;
A
#
# COMPACT_ATOMS: atom_id res chain seq x y z
N MET A 1 -38.03 -14.72 -32.56
CA MET A 1 -36.89 -15.60 -32.26
C MET A 1 -35.66 -14.78 -32.61
N SER A 2 -35.07 -14.14 -31.59
CA SER A 2 -33.83 -14.59 -30.92
C SER A 2 -32.62 -14.06 -31.71
N GLU A 3 -31.60 -13.39 -31.16
CA GLU A 3 -31.12 -13.32 -29.78
C GLU A 3 -30.38 -12.00 -29.49
N ASN A 4 -30.32 -11.73 -28.19
CA ASN A 4 -29.68 -10.66 -27.45
C ASN A 4 -28.15 -10.84 -27.45
N ASN A 5 -27.37 -9.85 -27.90
CA ASN A 5 -25.94 -9.76 -27.58
C ASN A 5 -25.76 -8.62 -26.58
N GLY A 6 -25.84 -8.97 -25.30
CA GLY A 6 -25.32 -8.13 -24.22
C GLY A 6 -23.82 -7.98 -24.40
N HIS A 7 -23.34 -6.74 -24.45
CA HIS A 7 -21.94 -6.41 -24.26
C HIS A 7 -21.61 -6.79 -22.81
N ASP A 8 -20.83 -7.85 -22.65
CA ASP A 8 -20.17 -8.21 -21.40
C ASP A 8 -19.13 -7.11 -21.13
N GLU A 9 -19.42 -6.23 -20.18
CA GLU A 9 -18.44 -5.30 -19.64
C GLU A 9 -17.38 -6.16 -18.96
N THR A 10 -16.22 -6.28 -19.60
CA THR A 10 -15.08 -7.06 -19.12
C THR A 10 -14.74 -6.62 -17.70
N ASN A 11 -15.21 -7.40 -16.73
CA ASN A 11 -14.87 -7.27 -15.32
C ASN A 11 -13.42 -7.78 -15.16
N GLU A 12 -12.46 -7.06 -15.75
CA GLU A 12 -11.05 -7.38 -15.64
C GLU A 12 -10.66 -7.25 -14.17
N GLU A 13 -10.21 -8.37 -13.59
CA GLU A 13 -9.69 -8.38 -12.23
C GLU A 13 -8.46 -7.49 -12.20
N ILE A 14 -8.57 -6.33 -11.52
CA ILE A 14 -7.45 -5.41 -11.33
C ILE A 14 -6.42 -6.12 -10.46
N THR A 15 -5.31 -6.53 -11.06
CA THR A 15 -4.26 -7.33 -10.42
C THR A 15 -2.96 -6.54 -10.33
N PRO A 16 -2.13 -6.75 -9.29
CA PRO A 16 -0.81 -6.14 -9.22
C PRO A 16 0.03 -6.40 -10.46
N GLY A 17 0.77 -5.38 -10.91
CA GLY A 17 1.50 -5.38 -12.17
C GLY A 17 0.68 -4.90 -13.37
N SER A 18 -0.64 -4.71 -13.25
CA SER A 18 -1.45 -4.12 -14.33
C SER A 18 -1.42 -2.58 -14.30
N PRO A 19 -1.57 -1.90 -15.46
CA PRO A 19 -1.68 -0.44 -15.51
C PRO A 19 -2.87 0.14 -14.73
N GLU A 20 -3.94 -0.65 -14.57
CA GLU A 20 -5.11 -0.28 -13.80
C GLU A 20 -4.80 -0.28 -12.30
N PHE A 21 -3.96 -1.22 -11.84
CA PHE A 21 -3.54 -1.30 -10.44
C PHE A 21 -2.70 -0.09 -10.00
N GLU A 22 -1.97 0.55 -10.93
CA GLU A 22 -1.24 1.80 -10.68
C GLU A 22 -2.14 2.98 -10.33
N LYS A 23 -3.45 2.85 -10.51
CA LYS A 23 -4.46 3.84 -10.17
C LYS A 23 -5.28 3.43 -8.94
N MET A 24 -4.92 2.34 -8.28
CA MET A 24 -5.61 1.88 -7.08
C MET A 24 -4.92 2.45 -5.85
N VAL A 25 -5.69 3.09 -4.98
CA VAL A 25 -5.25 3.56 -3.65
C VAL A 25 -5.80 2.61 -2.60
N PHE A 26 -4.98 2.21 -1.63
CA PHE A 26 -5.45 1.44 -0.49
C PHE A 26 -5.95 2.36 0.62
N LYS A 27 -7.25 2.34 0.88
CA LYS A 27 -7.91 3.12 1.93
C LYS A 27 -8.20 2.24 3.14
N LEU A 28 -7.85 2.71 4.34
CA LEU A 28 -8.23 2.05 5.59
C LEU A 28 -9.70 2.30 5.90
N SER A 29 -10.39 1.29 6.41
CA SER A 29 -11.80 1.37 6.80
C SER A 29 -12.00 2.16 8.10
N GLN A 30 -10.95 2.31 8.90
CA GLN A 30 -10.93 3.08 10.14
C GLN A 30 -9.63 3.84 10.27
N GLY A 31 -9.67 5.00 10.91
CA GLY A 31 -8.46 5.75 11.21
C GLY A 31 -7.55 5.05 12.22
N VAL A 32 -6.25 5.31 12.11
CA VAL A 32 -5.23 4.73 13.00
C VAL A 32 -5.44 5.25 14.43
N ASN A 33 -5.41 4.34 15.39
CA ASN A 33 -5.51 4.60 16.82
C ASN A 33 -4.75 3.53 17.63
N ALA A 34 -4.64 3.71 18.93
CA ALA A 34 -3.88 2.80 19.80
C ALA A 34 -4.37 1.34 19.78
N GLU A 35 -5.65 1.10 19.47
CA GLU A 35 -6.23 -0.24 19.44
C GLU A 35 -5.92 -0.99 18.14
N ASN A 36 -5.80 -0.27 17.02
CA ASN A 36 -5.58 -0.88 15.70
C ASN A 36 -4.14 -0.76 15.16
N LEU A 37 -3.29 0.06 15.79
CA LEU A 37 -1.93 0.33 15.33
C LEU A 37 -1.12 -0.97 15.12
N SER A 38 -1.10 -1.84 16.12
CA SER A 38 -0.37 -3.13 16.05
C SER A 38 -0.94 -4.10 15.03
N VAL A 39 -2.22 -3.95 14.65
CA VAL A 39 -2.85 -4.80 13.63
C VAL A 39 -2.38 -4.44 12.22
N LEU A 40 -1.88 -3.22 12.04
CA LEU A 40 -1.32 -2.74 10.78
C LEU A 40 0.19 -3.02 10.67
N ASN A 41 0.78 -3.77 11.60
CA ASN A 41 2.18 -4.18 11.53
C ASN A 41 2.38 -5.15 10.36
N TYR A 42 3.42 -4.93 9.57
CA TYR A 42 3.79 -5.75 8.44
C TYR A 42 5.12 -6.47 8.71
N ASN A 43 5.10 -7.78 8.47
CA ASN A 43 6.29 -8.64 8.59
C ASN A 43 7.03 -8.51 9.93
N GLY A 44 6.29 -8.32 11.03
CA GLY A 44 6.83 -8.14 12.37
C GLY A 44 7.39 -6.75 12.68
N ASN A 45 7.35 -5.81 11.73
CA ASN A 45 7.75 -4.42 11.96
C ASN A 45 6.59 -3.60 12.54
N GLU A 46 6.93 -2.72 13.47
CA GLU A 46 5.95 -1.81 14.08
C GLU A 46 5.80 -0.54 13.25
N LEU A 47 4.57 0.00 13.23
CA LEU A 47 4.34 1.35 12.75
C LEU A 47 4.90 2.38 13.74
N HIS A 48 5.75 3.26 13.23
CA HIS A 48 6.32 4.37 13.98
C HIS A 48 5.74 5.70 13.51
N GLU A 49 5.21 6.49 14.42
CA GLU A 49 4.77 7.85 14.11
C GLU A 49 5.98 8.76 13.90
N ILE A 50 6.10 9.34 12.71
CA ILE A 50 7.20 10.26 12.36
C ILE A 50 6.76 11.72 12.38
N GLN A 51 5.46 11.96 12.23
CA GLN A 51 4.79 13.24 12.41
C GLN A 51 3.31 12.96 12.70
N GLU A 52 2.59 13.96 13.23
CA GLU A 52 1.17 13.81 13.55
C GLU A 52 0.39 13.30 12.32
N GLY A 53 -0.24 12.12 12.48
CA GLY A 53 -1.05 11.52 11.43
C GLY A 53 -0.27 10.86 10.29
N VAL A 54 1.04 10.64 10.45
CA VAL A 54 1.86 9.85 9.51
C VAL A 54 2.68 8.82 10.26
N TYR A 55 2.43 7.56 9.93
CA TYR A 55 3.15 6.42 10.46
C TYR A 55 3.95 5.75 9.35
N THR A 56 5.10 5.20 9.70
CA THR A 56 5.98 4.51 8.76
C THR A 56 6.41 3.16 9.29
N GLN A 57 6.64 2.22 8.38
CA GLN A 57 7.28 0.93 8.67
C GLN A 57 7.99 0.43 7.41
N PRO A 58 9.08 -0.34 7.57
CA PRO A 58 9.80 -0.90 6.42
C PRO A 58 8.98 -1.98 5.72
N VAL A 59 9.02 -1.95 4.40
CA VAL A 59 8.45 -2.98 3.52
C VAL A 59 9.56 -3.85 2.96
N TYR A 60 10.61 -3.21 2.45
CA TYR A 60 11.75 -3.86 1.84
C TYR A 60 12.97 -2.95 1.97
N ILE A 61 14.12 -3.50 2.38
CA ILE A 61 15.36 -2.75 2.61
C ILE A 61 16.51 -3.51 1.95
N THR A 62 17.22 -2.85 1.05
CA THR A 62 18.50 -3.29 0.48
C THR A 62 19.48 -2.12 0.39
N ASP A 63 20.71 -2.39 -0.03
CA ASP A 63 21.73 -1.35 -0.19
C ASP A 63 21.34 -0.24 -1.21
N ASP A 64 20.44 -0.54 -2.16
CA ASP A 64 20.07 0.34 -3.27
C ASP A 64 18.57 0.64 -3.39
N PHE A 65 17.72 -0.07 -2.64
CA PHE A 65 16.27 0.04 -2.74
C PHE A 65 15.61 -0.13 -1.38
N ASN A 66 15.24 1.00 -0.77
CA ASN A 66 14.55 1.06 0.51
C ASN A 66 13.13 1.55 0.30
N LEU A 67 12.16 0.69 0.57
CA LEU A 67 10.74 0.95 0.38
C LEU A 67 10.02 0.80 1.73
N PHE A 68 9.19 1.79 2.04
CA PHE A 68 8.45 1.89 3.29
C PHE A 68 6.97 2.09 3.01
N PHE A 69 6.13 1.64 3.93
CA PHE A 69 4.75 2.10 3.99
C PHE A 69 4.69 3.45 4.68
N LEU A 70 3.89 4.36 4.13
CA LEU A 70 3.43 5.55 4.81
C LEU A 70 1.92 5.44 5.03
N VAL A 71 1.49 5.33 6.29
CA VAL A 71 0.08 5.34 6.67
C VAL A 71 -0.29 6.78 7.02
N ILE A 72 -1.05 7.43 6.14
CA ILE A 72 -1.24 8.88 6.14
C ILE A 72 -2.71 9.21 6.38
N LYS A 73 -2.95 10.12 7.33
CA LYS A 73 -4.25 10.77 7.51
C LYS A 73 -4.45 11.85 6.44
N LEU A 74 -5.51 11.72 5.66
CA LEU A 74 -5.95 12.72 4.69
C LEU A 74 -6.84 13.78 5.36
N ILE A 75 -7.25 14.79 4.59
CA ILE A 75 -8.25 15.76 5.05
C ILE A 75 -9.56 15.03 5.34
N GLY A 76 -10.07 15.21 6.57
CA GLY A 76 -11.27 14.52 7.06
C GLY A 76 -10.92 13.30 7.91
N GLU A 77 -11.62 12.19 7.66
CA GLU A 77 -11.48 10.94 8.43
C GLU A 77 -10.76 9.84 7.65
N ASP A 78 -10.34 10.13 6.43
CA ASP A 78 -9.78 9.13 5.54
C ASP A 78 -8.30 8.88 5.84
N TRP A 79 -7.91 7.60 5.80
CA TRP A 79 -6.53 7.16 5.94
C TRP A 79 -6.17 6.26 4.77
N ILE A 80 -4.96 6.43 4.26
CA ILE A 80 -4.44 5.62 3.16
C ILE A 80 -3.11 4.97 3.54
N VAL A 81 -2.79 3.88 2.86
CA VAL A 81 -1.45 3.28 2.89
C VAL A 81 -0.79 3.60 1.55
N ALA A 82 0.26 4.41 1.61
CA ALA A 82 1.12 4.75 0.49
C ALA A 82 2.47 4.05 0.61
N PHE A 83 3.25 4.07 -0.46
CA PHE A 83 4.65 3.69 -0.43
C PHE A 83 5.55 4.93 -0.49
N ALA A 84 6.76 4.84 0.02
CA ALA A 84 7.78 5.86 -0.21
C ALA A 84 9.17 5.22 -0.18
N HIS A 85 10.09 5.83 -0.95
CA HIS A 85 11.50 5.52 -0.80
C HIS A 85 12.06 6.19 0.44
N ALA A 86 12.98 5.52 1.13
CA ALA A 86 13.72 6.09 2.25
C ALA A 86 15.20 6.25 1.90
N THR A 87 15.76 7.40 2.25
CA THR A 87 17.21 7.56 2.32
C THR A 87 17.65 7.06 3.69
N ILE A 88 18.53 6.05 3.70
CA ILE A 88 19.11 5.48 4.91
C ILE A 88 20.59 5.85 4.95
N GLU A 89 20.99 6.58 5.97
CA GLU A 89 22.39 6.88 6.28
C GLU A 89 22.85 6.11 7.53
N ASN A 90 24.16 6.04 7.76
CA ASN A 90 24.75 5.39 8.94
C ASN A 90 24.21 3.97 9.21
N ASN A 91 23.90 3.25 8.12
CA ASN A 91 23.30 1.91 8.04
C ASN A 91 21.86 1.77 8.55
N ASN A 92 21.40 2.60 9.49
CA ASN A 92 20.10 2.43 10.17
C ASN A 92 19.29 3.72 10.36
N GLU A 93 19.79 4.87 9.91
CA GLU A 93 19.16 6.17 10.15
C GLU A 93 18.37 6.61 8.91
N ILE A 94 17.04 6.60 9.01
CA ILE A 94 16.18 7.18 7.97
C ILE A 94 16.31 8.69 8.05
N THR A 95 16.93 9.30 7.04
CA THR A 95 17.16 10.76 7.00
C THR A 95 16.12 11.50 6.18
N ASP A 96 15.51 10.83 5.20
CA ASP A 96 14.51 11.44 4.32
C ASP A 96 13.57 10.40 3.71
N PHE A 97 12.38 10.84 3.31
CA PHE A 97 11.45 10.07 2.48
C PHE A 97 11.23 10.78 1.14
N SER A 98 11.09 10.02 0.07
CA SER A 98 10.61 10.57 -1.20
C SER A 98 9.17 11.07 -1.08
N GLU A 99 8.66 11.67 -2.16
CA GLU A 99 7.22 11.87 -2.32
C GLU A 99 6.48 10.53 -2.14
N ALA A 100 5.33 10.60 -1.48
CA ALA A 100 4.49 9.43 -1.26
C ALA A 100 3.90 8.96 -2.59
N LEU A 101 3.88 7.64 -2.77
CA LEU A 101 3.29 6.91 -3.88
C LEU A 101 1.99 6.27 -3.35
N PRO A 102 0.85 6.98 -3.40
CA PRO A 102 -0.39 6.52 -2.77
C PRO A 102 -1.07 5.38 -3.52
N THR A 103 -0.60 5.05 -4.73
CA THR A 103 -1.20 4.05 -5.58
C THR A 103 -0.39 2.75 -5.63
N GLY A 104 -0.93 1.74 -6.31
CA GLY A 104 -0.27 0.47 -6.58
C GLY A 104 1.08 0.54 -7.30
N VAL A 105 1.51 1.73 -7.76
CA VAL A 105 2.84 1.97 -8.33
C VAL A 105 3.95 1.46 -7.42
N GLY A 106 3.88 1.73 -6.11
CA GLY A 106 4.93 1.26 -5.19
C GLY A 106 5.03 -0.25 -5.10
N LEU A 107 3.90 -0.96 -5.21
CA LEU A 107 3.87 -2.43 -5.25
C LEU A 107 4.42 -2.97 -6.59
N ASN A 108 4.11 -2.31 -7.71
CA ASN A 108 4.67 -2.68 -9.01
C ASN A 108 6.20 -2.51 -9.02
N MET A 109 6.71 -1.39 -8.48
CA MET A 109 8.14 -1.14 -8.33
C MET A 109 8.82 -2.22 -7.47
N LEU A 110 8.18 -2.64 -6.38
CA LEU A 110 8.67 -3.76 -5.58
C LEU A 110 8.67 -5.05 -6.40
N GLY A 111 7.63 -5.32 -7.19
CA GLY A 111 7.54 -6.50 -8.05
C GLY A 111 8.66 -6.61 -9.08
N GLU A 112 9.15 -5.49 -9.62
CA GLU A 112 10.32 -5.47 -10.51
C GLU A 112 11.63 -5.81 -9.80
N LYS A 113 11.74 -5.51 -8.50
CA LYS A 113 12.94 -5.74 -7.68
C LYS A 113 12.94 -7.12 -7.01
N SER A 114 11.82 -7.46 -6.38
CA SER A 114 11.59 -8.73 -5.69
C SER A 114 10.11 -9.16 -5.86
N PRO A 115 9.83 -10.07 -6.80
CA PRO A 115 8.48 -10.63 -6.97
C PRO A 115 7.97 -11.34 -5.72
N GLU A 116 8.87 -11.94 -4.93
CA GLU A 116 8.51 -12.62 -3.68
C GLU A 116 7.99 -11.64 -2.63
N ASP A 117 8.71 -10.55 -2.39
CA ASP A 117 8.30 -9.53 -1.43
C ASP A 117 7.05 -8.78 -1.87
N ALA A 118 6.90 -8.53 -3.19
CA ALA A 118 5.65 -7.98 -3.73
C ALA A 118 4.44 -8.89 -3.46
N ASN A 119 4.62 -10.21 -3.59
CA ASN A 119 3.56 -11.17 -3.24
C ASN A 119 3.23 -11.16 -1.74
N ASN A 120 4.23 -11.02 -0.86
CA ASN A 120 4.02 -10.91 0.58
C ASN A 120 3.24 -9.63 0.94
N VAL A 121 3.57 -8.51 0.31
CA VAL A 121 2.84 -7.24 0.46
C VAL A 121 1.40 -7.37 -0.05
N LEU A 122 1.19 -8.02 -1.20
CA LEU A 122 -0.15 -8.26 -1.72
C LEU A 122 -0.98 -9.11 -0.75
N GLN A 123 -0.42 -10.20 -0.23
CA GLN A 123 -1.08 -11.05 0.76
C GLN A 123 -1.42 -10.29 2.03
N TYR A 124 -0.54 -9.38 2.47
CA TYR A 124 -0.82 -8.49 3.58
C TYR A 124 -2.05 -7.59 3.31
N PHE A 125 -2.10 -6.91 2.17
CA PHE A 125 -3.27 -6.11 1.81
C PHE A 125 -4.54 -6.95 1.68
N ASN A 126 -4.46 -8.14 1.10
CA ASN A 126 -5.60 -9.06 1.01
C ASN A 126 -6.10 -9.46 2.41
N THR A 127 -5.20 -9.72 3.35
CA THR A 127 -5.56 -10.01 4.75
C THR A 127 -6.30 -8.83 5.39
N LEU A 128 -5.89 -7.59 5.12
CA LEU A 128 -6.59 -6.41 5.59
C LEU A 128 -7.99 -6.29 4.96
N VAL A 129 -8.13 -6.57 3.66
CA VAL A 129 -9.43 -6.56 2.96
C VAL A 129 -10.36 -7.61 3.54
N GLU A 130 -9.91 -8.86 3.67
CA GLU A 130 -10.69 -9.97 4.23
C GLU A 130 -11.14 -9.68 5.68
N ALA A 131 -10.31 -8.97 6.44
CA ALA A 131 -10.63 -8.53 7.80
C ALA A 131 -11.51 -7.27 7.88
N ASN A 132 -11.97 -6.72 6.75
CA ASN A 132 -12.72 -5.45 6.65
C ASN A 132 -11.97 -4.25 7.27
N ARG A 133 -10.64 -4.21 7.08
CA ARG A 133 -9.75 -3.17 7.62
C ARG A 133 -9.30 -2.18 6.54
N GLY A 134 -9.47 -2.52 5.28
CA GLY A 134 -9.23 -1.60 4.18
C GLY A 134 -9.78 -2.14 2.88
N GLU A 135 -9.65 -1.35 1.84
CA GLU A 135 -10.13 -1.65 0.51
C GLU A 135 -9.31 -0.90 -0.53
N TRP A 136 -9.15 -1.53 -1.69
CA TRP A 136 -8.60 -0.86 -2.86
C TRP A 136 -9.68 -0.01 -3.52
N ARG A 137 -9.35 1.26 -3.79
CA ARG A 137 -10.23 2.21 -4.47
C ARG A 137 -9.54 2.72 -5.73
N LEU A 138 -10.22 2.62 -6.86
CA LEU A 138 -9.78 3.26 -8.10
C LEU A 138 -9.95 4.77 -7.97
N ILE A 139 -8.88 5.52 -8.20
CA ILE A 139 -8.95 6.99 -8.34
C ILE A 139 -9.11 7.35 -9.83
N GLN A 140 -10.01 8.31 -10.11
CA GLN A 140 -10.29 8.82 -11.46
C GLN A 140 -9.47 10.06 -11.79
#